data_AF-A0A5E3XBA7-F1
#
_entry.id   AF-A0A5E3XBA7-F1
#
_cell.length_a   1.000
_cell.length_b   1.000
_cell.length_c   1.000
_cell.angle_alpha   90.00
_cell.angle_beta   90.00
_cell.angle_gamma   90.00
#
_symmetry.space_group_name_H-M   'P 1'
#
loop_
_entity.id
_entity.type
_entity.pdbx_description
1 polymer ?
#
loop_
_entity_poly.entity_id
_entity_poly.type
_entity_poly.pdbx_seq_one_letter_code
_entity_poly.pdbx_strand_id
1 'polypeptide(L)'
;MSNPLVRSKLKFYLEEIAQDAPYEDVSQGRQWRELCDTDLSGPMARSEPEGGNAQDFFVYKPALVASDEDGGYLPVMVTRWVLCGGKLWAKTHKLLPNYEQNGFYVDCSECTALQLNTFVESFPSFDLRHSLDYNLPSPRNIIGVVRGDEYVSDWSEPVRDPWRAKATGRRVYSMPLWFYCDDTSGNVSKHWNKYNLFLFTLAGLPAKYAQLMYNIHFVATLNNAPLLEMLEEIVRAMRELRKEGWEAWDCVPQEFVLIVPWILALLGNNPMQSKLSSHIGLSGRFCCRVCNVDKNGGRTEEEHVSNFIQCQEPRTLDGTLRALEEQLGHALCAAPSTAESAQTNSGVKDKYFDYFLTHLSETCANIKKKYGMGNNGKDKAKEILAELRKTMPDDLFNPGLVRLDPNASTPVKVLYTVLLGFVKYFWCDTVSRQSAEGKEELKQRLTSLDVTNLGLSALCGSTLIQFAGSLTGGNFRAIVQIAPAVLHSLVPDEIFAAWVSLSDLCTLVFRPAINGNLDVYLVCHPTYDLSCED
;
A
#
# COMPACT_ATOMS: atom_id res chain seq x y z
N MET A 1 -15.24 16.62 8.18
CA MET A 1 -14.02 17.45 8.35
C MET A 1 -14.25 18.55 9.40
N SER A 2 -15.15 18.31 10.36
CA SER A 2 -15.64 19.35 11.28
C SER A 2 -14.99 19.33 12.66
N ASN A 3 -14.14 18.34 12.97
CA ASN A 3 -13.42 18.28 14.23
C ASN A 3 -12.14 19.14 14.14
N PRO A 4 -12.09 20.31 14.79
CA PRO A 4 -10.95 21.24 14.67
C PRO A 4 -9.64 20.66 15.26
N LEU A 5 -9.74 19.74 16.22
CA LEU A 5 -8.58 19.10 16.86
C LEU A 5 -7.85 18.14 15.90
N VAL A 6 -8.60 17.53 14.98
CA VAL A 6 -8.07 16.56 14.00
C VAL A 6 -7.77 17.26 12.67
N ARG A 7 -8.69 18.11 12.21
CA ARG A 7 -8.63 18.74 10.89
C ARG A 7 -7.37 19.57 10.66
N SER A 8 -6.90 20.29 11.68
CA SER A 8 -5.67 21.08 11.61
C SER A 8 -4.39 20.26 11.48
N LYS A 9 -4.47 18.93 11.70
CA LYS A 9 -3.35 17.98 11.63
C LYS A 9 -3.38 17.11 10.39
N LEU A 10 -4.49 17.12 9.63
CA LEU A 10 -4.62 16.33 8.41
C LEU A 10 -3.84 16.95 7.26
N LYS A 11 -3.04 16.11 6.59
CA LYS A 11 -2.38 16.38 5.32
C LYS A 11 -3.19 15.79 4.16
N PHE A 12 -3.33 16.54 3.08
CA PHE A 12 -4.07 16.15 1.86
C PHE A 12 -3.17 16.09 0.62
N TYR A 13 -1.93 16.56 0.76
CA TYR A 13 -0.94 16.60 -0.30
C TYR A 13 0.26 15.77 0.13
N LEU A 14 0.96 15.23 -0.86
CA LEU A 14 2.27 14.65 -0.64
C LEU A 14 3.24 15.75 -0.16
N GLU A 15 4.22 15.36 0.64
CA GLU A 15 5.20 16.27 1.23
C GLU A 15 6.61 15.88 0.80
N GLU A 16 7.32 16.85 0.23
CA GLU A 16 8.73 16.71 -0.10
C GLU A 16 9.57 17.38 0.99
N ILE A 17 10.43 16.56 1.59
CA ILE A 17 11.33 16.97 2.68
C ILE A 17 12.77 17.06 2.17
N ALA A 18 13.60 17.84 2.84
CA ALA A 18 15.03 17.89 2.55
C ALA A 18 15.66 16.51 2.75
N GLN A 19 16.74 16.20 2.02
CA GLN A 19 17.38 14.88 2.02
C GLN A 19 17.82 14.40 3.42
N ASP A 20 18.18 15.33 4.31
CA ASP A 20 18.60 15.03 5.68
C ASP A 20 17.47 15.13 6.71
N ALA A 21 16.27 15.54 6.30
CA ALA A 21 15.13 15.66 7.20
C ALA A 21 14.56 14.27 7.53
N PRO A 22 14.05 14.06 8.77
CA PRO A 22 13.50 12.78 9.16
C PRO A 22 12.18 12.49 8.43
N TYR A 23 12.03 11.24 7.96
CA TYR A 23 10.75 10.73 7.49
C TYR A 23 9.90 10.30 8.68
N GLU A 24 8.86 11.07 8.99
CA GLU A 24 7.96 10.86 10.14
C GLU A 24 6.52 10.56 9.70
N ASP A 25 6.15 11.03 8.51
CA ASP A 25 4.77 11.03 8.04
C ASP A 25 4.63 10.29 6.72
N VAL A 26 3.48 9.65 6.56
CA VAL A 26 3.15 8.84 5.38
C VAL A 26 3.06 9.68 4.10
N SER A 27 2.74 10.97 4.21
CA SER A 27 2.76 11.93 3.11
C SER A 27 4.14 12.08 2.45
N GLN A 28 5.20 11.66 3.14
CA GLN A 28 6.60 11.71 2.68
C GLN A 28 7.02 10.38 2.02
N GLY A 29 6.19 9.35 2.10
CA GLY A 29 6.48 8.02 1.59
C GLY A 29 6.26 7.88 0.09
N ARG A 30 7.07 7.03 -0.56
CA ARG A 30 7.01 6.75 -2.00
C ARG A 30 5.63 6.31 -2.49
N GLN A 31 4.89 5.54 -1.69
CA GLN A 31 3.55 5.05 -2.07
C GLN A 31 2.59 6.21 -2.41
N TRP A 32 2.64 7.31 -1.65
CA TRP A 32 1.84 8.50 -1.94
C TRP A 32 2.54 9.42 -2.96
N ARG A 33 3.86 9.54 -2.87
CA ARG A 33 4.67 10.45 -3.71
C ARG A 33 4.73 10.05 -5.18
N GLU A 34 4.77 8.76 -5.48
CA GLU A 34 5.13 8.24 -6.82
C GLU A 34 4.11 7.23 -7.32
N LEU A 35 3.73 6.24 -6.50
CA LEU A 35 2.96 5.07 -6.94
C LEU A 35 1.44 5.28 -6.96
N CYS A 36 0.94 6.27 -6.23
CA CYS A 36 -0.48 6.61 -6.23
C CYS A 36 -0.83 7.41 -7.50
N ASP A 37 -1.97 7.06 -8.10
CA ASP A 37 -2.61 7.81 -9.17
C ASP A 37 -2.66 9.30 -8.81
N THR A 38 -2.29 10.14 -9.77
CA THR A 38 -2.22 11.58 -9.65
C THR A 38 -3.53 12.18 -9.13
N ASP A 39 -4.67 11.74 -9.66
CA ASP A 39 -6.01 12.18 -9.26
C ASP A 39 -6.33 11.84 -7.79
N LEU A 40 -5.67 10.81 -7.25
CA LEU A 40 -5.79 10.40 -5.85
C LEU A 40 -4.67 10.97 -4.98
N SER A 41 -3.58 11.51 -5.52
CA SER A 41 -2.46 12.01 -4.72
C SER A 41 -2.57 13.50 -4.33
N GLY A 42 -3.56 14.19 -4.90
CA GLY A 42 -3.86 15.60 -4.68
C GLY A 42 -4.52 16.19 -5.93
N PRO A 43 -5.84 16.03 -6.11
CA PRO A 43 -6.52 16.32 -7.38
C PRO A 43 -6.52 17.81 -7.76
N MET A 44 -6.46 18.70 -6.76
CA MET A 44 -6.49 20.14 -7.01
C MET A 44 -5.74 20.96 -5.98
N ALA A 45 -5.34 22.16 -6.40
CA ALA A 45 -4.91 23.25 -5.56
C ALA A 45 -5.79 24.48 -5.80
N ARG A 46 -6.03 25.26 -4.75
CA ARG A 46 -6.70 26.55 -4.86
C ARG A 46 -5.72 27.67 -4.55
N SER A 47 -5.61 28.62 -5.45
CA SER A 47 -4.94 29.90 -5.21
C SER A 47 -5.97 30.94 -4.81
N GLU A 48 -5.70 31.69 -3.74
CA GLU A 48 -6.52 32.79 -3.22
C GLU A 48 -5.63 34.03 -3.07
N PRO A 49 -5.30 34.72 -4.17
CA PRO A 49 -4.48 35.93 -4.10
C PRO A 49 -5.22 37.06 -3.38
N GLU A 50 -4.49 37.87 -2.61
CA GLU A 50 -5.06 39.03 -1.92
C GLU A 50 -5.70 40.00 -2.93
N GLY A 51 -7.00 40.28 -2.76
CA GLY A 51 -7.76 41.16 -3.65
C GLY A 51 -8.14 40.58 -5.01
N GLY A 52 -7.84 39.30 -5.27
CA GLY A 52 -8.26 38.59 -6.49
C GLY A 52 -9.33 37.53 -6.25
N ASN A 53 -9.83 36.93 -7.33
CA ASN A 53 -10.76 35.80 -7.25
C ASN A 53 -10.00 34.49 -7.03
N ALA A 54 -10.58 33.61 -6.21
CA ALA A 54 -10.05 32.26 -6.02
C ALA A 54 -10.03 31.50 -7.36
N GLN A 55 -8.94 30.76 -7.61
CA GLN A 55 -8.78 29.93 -8.80
C GLN A 55 -8.41 28.50 -8.41
N ASP A 56 -9.08 27.54 -9.07
CA ASP A 56 -8.90 26.12 -8.84
C ASP A 56 -8.11 25.48 -9.99
N PHE A 57 -6.92 24.98 -9.66
CA PHE A 57 -6.01 24.30 -10.57
C PHE A 57 -6.05 22.81 -10.30
N PHE A 58 -6.44 22.04 -11.32
CA PHE A 58 -6.56 20.59 -11.23
C PHE A 58 -5.41 19.94 -11.97
N VAL A 59 -5.05 18.74 -11.53
CA VAL A 59 -4.11 17.87 -12.25
C VAL A 59 -4.68 17.48 -13.62
N TYR A 60 -3.78 17.19 -14.57
CA TYR A 60 -4.08 16.91 -15.97
C TYR A 60 -4.96 17.97 -16.65
N LYS A 61 -4.83 19.22 -16.22
CA LYS A 61 -5.47 20.37 -16.87
C LYS A 61 -4.44 21.44 -17.21
N PRO A 62 -4.55 22.04 -18.40
CA PRO A 62 -3.74 23.19 -18.78
C PRO A 62 -3.94 24.36 -17.81
N ALA A 63 -2.83 25.00 -17.48
CA ALA A 63 -2.79 26.23 -16.72
C ALA A 63 -1.77 27.18 -17.34
N LEU A 64 -1.89 28.46 -16.99
CA LEU A 64 -0.93 29.49 -17.40
C LEU A 64 -0.14 29.97 -16.19
N VAL A 65 1.17 30.09 -16.34
CA VAL A 65 2.11 30.52 -15.30
C VAL A 65 2.83 31.77 -15.77
N ALA A 66 3.12 32.71 -14.85
CA ALA A 66 3.97 33.86 -15.14
C ALA A 66 5.44 33.42 -15.29
N SER A 67 6.10 33.83 -16.37
CA SER A 67 7.52 33.57 -16.59
C SER A 67 8.38 34.72 -16.05
N ASP A 68 9.43 34.38 -15.30
CA ASP A 68 10.37 35.35 -14.73
C ASP A 68 11.34 35.94 -15.76
N GLU A 69 11.59 35.26 -16.88
CA GLU A 69 12.68 35.61 -17.80
C GLU A 69 12.33 36.74 -18.79
N ASP A 70 11.06 36.90 -19.17
CA ASP A 70 10.64 37.86 -20.22
C ASP A 70 9.32 38.59 -19.92
N GLY A 71 8.75 38.44 -18.72
CA GLY A 71 7.39 38.92 -18.42
C GLY A 71 6.29 38.24 -19.26
N GLY A 72 6.64 37.13 -19.92
CA GLY A 72 5.74 36.32 -20.73
C GLY A 72 4.97 35.30 -19.90
N TYR A 73 4.15 34.52 -20.59
CA TYR A 73 3.33 33.48 -19.98
C TYR A 73 3.75 32.09 -20.48
N LEU A 74 3.81 31.13 -19.56
CA LEU A 74 4.17 29.75 -19.85
C LEU A 74 2.93 28.85 -19.71
N PRO A 75 2.42 28.28 -20.81
CA PRO A 75 1.40 27.24 -20.78
C PRO A 75 2.00 25.94 -20.24
N VAL A 76 1.35 25.35 -19.23
CA VAL A 76 1.81 24.13 -18.58
C VAL A 76 0.68 23.13 -18.37
N MET A 77 1.02 21.85 -18.37
CA MET A 77 0.18 20.77 -17.90
C MET A 77 0.56 20.43 -16.46
N VAL A 78 -0.38 20.57 -15.52
CA VAL A 78 -0.14 20.19 -14.12
C VAL A 78 -0.20 18.67 -13.99
N THR A 79 0.83 18.05 -13.43
CA THR A 79 0.86 16.59 -13.21
C THR A 79 0.83 16.20 -11.75
N ARG A 80 1.26 17.04 -10.82
CA ARG A 80 1.15 16.69 -9.39
C ARG A 80 1.26 17.91 -8.49
N TRP A 81 0.57 17.89 -7.36
CA TRP A 81 0.74 18.90 -6.30
C TRP A 81 1.60 18.36 -5.16
N VAL A 82 2.58 19.15 -4.75
CA VAL A 82 3.63 18.80 -3.78
C VAL A 82 3.75 19.90 -2.73
N LEU A 83 3.71 19.53 -1.45
CA LEU A 83 4.03 20.45 -0.36
C LEU A 83 5.54 20.42 -0.11
N CYS A 84 6.23 21.53 -0.34
CA CYS A 84 7.67 21.68 -0.08
C CYS A 84 7.90 22.95 0.76
N GLY A 85 8.53 22.81 1.93
CA GLY A 85 8.81 23.94 2.81
C GLY A 85 7.56 24.73 3.25
N GLY A 86 6.42 24.05 3.40
CA GLY A 86 5.13 24.67 3.74
C GLY A 86 4.44 25.43 2.60
N LYS A 87 5.02 25.42 1.40
CA LYS A 87 4.46 26.02 0.18
C LYS A 87 4.02 24.92 -0.77
N LEU A 88 2.93 25.16 -1.51
CA LEU A 88 2.46 24.22 -2.52
C LEU A 88 3.14 24.50 -3.86
N TRP A 89 3.62 23.44 -4.49
CA TRP A 89 4.28 23.41 -5.78
C TRP A 89 3.55 22.45 -6.70
N ALA A 90 3.59 22.71 -8.00
CA ALA A 90 3.15 21.81 -9.04
C ALA A 90 4.35 21.20 -9.75
N LYS A 91 4.35 19.88 -9.92
CA LYS A 91 5.11 19.25 -11.00
C LYS A 91 4.35 19.49 -12.30
N THR A 92 5.06 19.89 -13.35
CA THR A 92 4.45 20.32 -14.60
C THR A 92 5.27 19.88 -15.81
N HIS A 93 4.57 19.69 -16.92
CA HIS A 93 5.17 19.60 -18.26
C HIS A 93 4.83 20.87 -19.05
N LYS A 94 5.76 21.29 -19.91
CA LYS A 94 5.54 22.44 -20.78
C LYS A 94 4.52 22.08 -21.85
N LEU A 95 3.63 23.02 -22.18
CA LEU A 95 2.75 22.90 -23.32
C LEU A 95 3.33 23.67 -24.51
N LEU A 96 3.67 22.94 -25.56
CA LEU A 96 4.22 23.50 -26.80
C LEU A 96 3.07 23.90 -27.73
N PRO A 97 2.91 25.20 -28.06
CA PRO A 97 1.80 25.65 -28.89
C PRO A 97 1.97 25.18 -30.34
N ASN A 98 0.91 24.60 -30.90
CA ASN A 98 0.77 24.37 -32.33
C ASN A 98 -0.38 25.22 -32.88
N TYR A 99 -0.03 26.29 -33.58
CA TYR A 99 -1.00 27.26 -34.12
C TYR A 99 -1.78 26.71 -35.31
N GLU A 100 -1.21 25.77 -36.07
CA GLU A 100 -1.87 25.18 -37.25
C GLU A 100 -3.04 24.27 -36.84
N GLN A 101 -2.83 23.45 -35.82
CA GLN A 101 -3.84 22.54 -35.27
C GLN A 101 -4.67 23.19 -34.15
N ASN A 102 -4.40 24.45 -33.80
CA ASN A 102 -5.04 25.17 -32.71
C ASN A 102 -5.05 24.35 -31.40
N GLY A 103 -3.89 23.89 -30.95
CA GLY A 103 -3.75 23.08 -29.74
C GLY A 103 -2.33 23.07 -29.20
N PHE A 104 -2.05 22.15 -28.28
CA PHE A 104 -0.75 22.00 -27.63
C PHE A 104 -0.26 20.55 -27.66
N TYR A 105 1.06 20.38 -27.72
CA TYR A 105 1.74 19.14 -27.34
C TYR A 105 2.23 19.22 -25.89
N VAL A 106 2.13 18.13 -25.15
CA VAL A 106 2.73 18.01 -23.81
C VAL A 106 4.17 17.55 -23.97
N ASP A 107 5.13 18.38 -23.54
CA ASP A 107 6.54 18.04 -23.60
C ASP A 107 6.98 17.33 -22.31
N CYS A 108 7.19 16.02 -22.43
CA CYS A 108 7.63 15.12 -21.37
C CYS A 108 9.15 14.92 -21.35
N SER A 109 9.93 15.74 -22.06
CA SER A 109 11.40 15.71 -21.97
C SER A 109 11.90 16.12 -20.59
N GLU A 110 11.25 17.10 -19.97
CA GLU A 110 11.57 17.60 -18.64
C GLU A 110 10.30 17.81 -17.80
N CYS A 111 10.45 17.65 -16.48
CA CYS A 111 9.42 17.98 -15.50
C CYS A 111 9.90 19.13 -14.62
N THR A 112 9.17 20.23 -14.64
CA THR A 112 9.52 21.45 -13.89
C THR A 112 8.64 21.57 -12.64
N ALA A 113 9.25 21.97 -11.51
CA ALA A 113 8.52 22.31 -10.29
C ALA A 113 8.25 23.81 -10.23
N LEU A 114 6.98 24.21 -10.20
CA LEU A 114 6.53 25.61 -10.18
C LEU A 114 5.70 25.89 -8.94
N GLN A 115 5.96 26.97 -8.21
CA GLN A 115 5.22 27.29 -6.99
C GLN A 115 3.80 27.78 -7.33
N LEU A 116 2.76 27.40 -6.57
CA LEU A 116 1.36 27.75 -6.85
C LEU A 116 1.11 29.26 -7.06
N ASN A 117 1.88 30.12 -6.38
CA ASN A 117 1.72 31.57 -6.49
C ASN A 117 2.18 32.15 -7.85
N THR A 118 2.89 31.40 -8.68
CA THR A 118 3.25 31.83 -10.04
C THR A 118 2.15 31.55 -11.06
N PHE A 119 1.14 30.74 -10.70
CA PHE A 119 0.02 30.40 -11.57
C PHE A 119 -0.95 31.58 -11.70
N VAL A 120 -1.22 31.99 -12.94
CA VAL A 120 -2.04 33.16 -13.25
C VAL A 120 -3.43 32.81 -13.78
N GLU A 121 -3.57 31.75 -14.57
CA GLU A 121 -4.86 31.33 -15.13
C GLU A 121 -5.09 29.84 -14.96
N SER A 122 -6.16 29.50 -14.25
CA SER A 122 -6.71 28.15 -14.24
C SER A 122 -7.39 27.83 -15.58
N PHE A 123 -7.59 26.54 -15.86
CA PHE A 123 -8.15 26.09 -17.15
C PHE A 123 -9.38 26.89 -17.65
N PRO A 124 -10.43 27.17 -16.85
CA PRO A 124 -11.59 27.92 -17.36
C PRO A 124 -11.26 29.34 -17.81
N SER A 125 -10.40 30.03 -17.05
CA SER A 125 -9.98 31.39 -17.39
C SER A 125 -9.01 31.39 -18.57
N PHE A 126 -8.09 30.43 -18.60
CA PHE A 126 -7.17 30.25 -19.73
C PHE A 126 -7.95 29.96 -21.02
N ASP A 127 -8.93 29.06 -20.98
CA ASP A 127 -9.80 28.75 -22.11
C ASP A 127 -10.60 29.97 -22.61
N LEU A 128 -11.03 30.85 -21.72
CA LEU A 128 -11.73 32.08 -22.12
C LEU A 128 -10.78 33.12 -22.73
N ARG A 129 -9.55 33.23 -22.23
CA ARG A 129 -8.63 34.36 -22.49
C ARG A 129 -7.48 34.03 -23.45
N HIS A 130 -7.25 32.76 -23.78
CA HIS A 130 -6.09 32.27 -24.55
C HIS A 130 -5.80 33.09 -25.81
N SER A 131 -6.80 33.37 -26.64
CA SER A 131 -6.61 34.02 -27.94
C SER A 131 -6.49 35.54 -27.82
N LEU A 132 -7.35 36.19 -27.04
CA LEU A 132 -7.43 37.64 -26.95
C LEU A 132 -6.31 38.25 -26.11
N ASP A 133 -5.99 37.63 -24.97
CA ASP A 133 -5.09 38.23 -23.98
C ASP A 133 -3.67 37.68 -24.10
N TYR A 134 -3.53 36.45 -24.60
CA TYR A 134 -2.26 35.73 -24.62
C TYR A 134 -1.79 35.33 -26.02
N ASN A 135 -2.63 35.48 -27.05
CA ASN A 135 -2.34 35.03 -28.42
C ASN A 135 -1.86 33.57 -28.49
N LEU A 136 -2.50 32.69 -27.72
CA LEU A 136 -2.20 31.26 -27.63
C LEU A 136 -3.27 30.42 -28.33
N PRO A 137 -2.97 29.16 -28.72
CA PRO A 137 -3.96 28.19 -29.18
C PRO A 137 -4.98 27.81 -28.09
N SER A 138 -6.06 27.12 -28.47
CA SER A 138 -7.07 26.67 -27.51
C SER A 138 -6.50 25.60 -26.56
N PRO A 139 -6.59 25.80 -25.22
CA PRO A 139 -6.16 24.79 -24.26
C PRO A 139 -7.09 23.58 -24.17
N ARG A 140 -8.22 23.59 -24.90
CA ARG A 140 -9.12 22.43 -25.00
C ARG A 140 -8.55 21.32 -25.88
N ASN A 141 -7.61 21.63 -26.77
CA ASN A 141 -7.05 20.69 -27.72
C ASN A 141 -5.61 20.34 -27.30
N ILE A 142 -5.45 19.19 -26.64
CA ILE A 142 -4.14 18.60 -26.41
C ILE A 142 -3.95 17.52 -27.47
N ILE A 143 -3.00 17.76 -28.37
CA ILE A 143 -2.81 16.97 -29.59
C ILE A 143 -2.18 15.63 -29.24
N GLY A 144 -1.16 15.66 -28.37
CA GLY A 144 -0.45 14.47 -27.94
C GLY A 144 0.73 14.81 -27.03
N VAL A 145 1.52 13.78 -26.76
CA VAL A 145 2.71 13.84 -25.92
C VAL A 145 3.95 13.75 -26.81
N VAL A 146 4.94 14.59 -26.53
CA VAL A 146 6.25 14.59 -27.19
C VAL A 146 7.37 14.47 -26.17
N ARG A 147 8.52 13.97 -26.60
CA ARG A 147 9.76 13.96 -25.81
C ARG A 147 10.84 14.60 -26.66
N GLY A 148 11.08 15.90 -26.47
CA GLY A 148 11.84 16.70 -27.41
C GLY A 148 11.10 16.80 -28.74
N ASP A 149 11.73 16.39 -29.83
CA ASP A 149 11.13 16.41 -31.18
C ASP A 149 10.37 15.11 -31.54
N GLU A 150 10.38 14.10 -30.66
CA GLU A 150 9.76 12.79 -30.94
C GLU A 150 8.32 12.73 -30.42
N TYR A 151 7.40 12.28 -31.27
CA TYR A 151 6.02 11.99 -30.88
C TYR A 151 5.94 10.67 -30.12
N VAL A 152 5.39 10.71 -28.91
CA VAL A 152 5.28 9.54 -28.03
C VAL A 152 3.92 8.88 -28.19
N SER A 153 2.84 9.62 -27.97
CA SER A 153 1.48 9.08 -27.94
C SER A 153 0.42 10.17 -28.05
N ASP A 154 -0.81 9.77 -28.41
CA ASP A 154 -1.98 10.63 -28.30
C ASP A 154 -2.29 10.93 -26.83
N TRP A 155 -2.85 12.11 -26.55
CA TRP A 155 -3.25 12.48 -25.20
C TRP A 155 -4.53 11.73 -24.80
N SER A 156 -4.45 10.93 -23.74
CA SER A 156 -5.54 10.05 -23.28
C SER A 156 -6.50 10.71 -22.27
N GLU A 157 -6.07 11.78 -21.58
CA GLU A 157 -6.87 12.36 -20.50
C GLU A 157 -8.05 13.19 -21.02
N PRO A 158 -9.23 13.10 -20.37
CA PRO A 158 -10.42 13.79 -20.84
C PRO A 158 -10.27 15.31 -20.77
N VAL A 159 -10.71 15.97 -21.85
CA VAL A 159 -10.75 17.44 -21.97
C VAL A 159 -11.59 18.08 -20.85
N ARG A 160 -12.65 17.41 -20.39
CA ARG A 160 -13.47 17.85 -19.25
C ARG A 160 -13.01 17.18 -17.98
N ASP A 161 -12.70 18.00 -16.99
CA ASP A 161 -12.36 17.57 -15.65
C ASP A 161 -13.60 17.04 -14.90
N PRO A 162 -13.67 15.73 -14.59
CA PRO A 162 -14.78 15.16 -13.85
C PRO A 162 -14.89 15.75 -12.44
N TRP A 163 -13.77 16.06 -11.80
CA TRP A 163 -13.74 16.62 -10.45
C TRP A 163 -14.19 18.06 -10.42
N ARG A 164 -13.75 18.90 -11.36
CA ARG A 164 -14.25 20.28 -11.46
C ARG A 164 -15.77 20.33 -11.61
N ALA A 165 -16.32 19.48 -12.49
CA ALA A 165 -17.76 19.42 -12.72
C ALA A 165 -18.52 18.99 -11.45
N LYS A 166 -18.02 17.98 -10.73
CA LYS A 166 -18.63 17.48 -9.49
C LYS A 166 -18.47 18.44 -8.33
N ALA A 167 -17.32 19.10 -8.23
CA ALA A 167 -16.99 19.98 -7.12
C ALA A 167 -17.73 21.31 -7.19
N THR A 168 -18.16 21.77 -8.38
CA THR A 168 -18.95 23.00 -8.57
C THR A 168 -18.36 24.21 -7.80
N GLY A 169 -17.03 24.37 -7.87
CA GLY A 169 -16.31 25.43 -7.14
C GLY A 169 -16.01 25.13 -5.68
N ARG A 170 -16.22 23.92 -5.18
CA ARG A 170 -15.75 23.45 -3.87
C ARG A 170 -14.33 22.89 -3.98
N ARG A 171 -13.59 22.86 -2.87
CA ARG A 171 -12.29 22.17 -2.80
C ARG A 171 -12.48 20.66 -2.90
N VAL A 172 -11.51 19.97 -3.50
CA VAL A 172 -11.43 18.51 -3.59
C VAL A 172 -10.19 18.06 -2.84
N TYR A 173 -10.38 17.24 -1.81
CA TYR A 173 -9.29 16.71 -0.99
C TYR A 173 -9.11 15.22 -1.21
N SER A 174 -7.87 14.81 -1.43
CA SER A 174 -7.47 13.41 -1.34
C SER A 174 -7.44 12.94 0.11
N MET A 175 -7.98 11.75 0.40
CA MET A 175 -7.98 11.17 1.74
C MET A 175 -7.46 9.72 1.73
N PRO A 176 -6.15 9.50 1.90
CA PRO A 176 -5.62 8.15 2.02
C PRO A 176 -6.02 7.50 3.35
N LEU A 177 -6.30 6.21 3.28
CA LEU A 177 -6.78 5.40 4.41
C LEU A 177 -5.86 4.21 4.66
N TRP A 178 -5.50 4.01 5.93
CA TRP A 178 -4.97 2.74 6.41
C TRP A 178 -6.15 1.85 6.78
N PHE A 179 -6.42 0.82 5.99
CA PHE A 179 -7.40 -0.19 6.38
C PHE A 179 -6.70 -1.27 7.19
N TYR A 180 -7.35 -1.71 8.26
CA TYR A 180 -6.89 -2.79 9.10
C TYR A 180 -7.91 -3.91 9.09
N CYS A 181 -7.40 -5.12 8.90
CA CYS A 181 -8.14 -6.35 9.03
C CYS A 181 -7.51 -7.25 10.09
N ASP A 182 -8.36 -7.81 10.97
CA ASP A 182 -7.95 -8.91 11.84
C ASP A 182 -9.15 -9.78 12.22
N ASP A 183 -8.86 -10.94 12.79
CA ASP A 183 -9.87 -11.74 13.46
C ASP A 183 -9.89 -11.50 14.97
N THR A 184 -11.09 -11.34 15.50
CA THR A 184 -11.33 -11.12 16.94
C THR A 184 -12.28 -12.18 17.48
N SER A 185 -12.14 -12.50 18.77
CA SER A 185 -13.08 -13.39 19.45
C SER A 185 -14.26 -12.59 20.00
N GLY A 186 -15.48 -12.92 19.59
CA GLY A 186 -16.68 -12.18 19.99
C GLY A 186 -17.22 -12.49 21.40
N ASN A 187 -16.52 -13.29 22.21
CA ASN A 187 -16.96 -13.66 23.55
C ASN A 187 -15.84 -13.53 24.57
N VAL A 188 -16.15 -12.91 25.72
CA VAL A 188 -15.27 -12.88 26.90
C VAL A 188 -15.09 -14.29 27.50
N SER A 189 -16.05 -15.21 27.28
CA SER A 189 -16.10 -16.54 27.93
C SER A 189 -15.94 -17.76 27.00
N LYS A 190 -16.07 -17.60 25.67
CA LYS A 190 -15.92 -18.69 24.69
C LYS A 190 -14.94 -18.27 23.59
N HIS A 191 -13.73 -18.83 23.66
CA HIS A 191 -12.59 -18.54 22.79
C HIS A 191 -12.80 -18.79 21.27
N TRP A 192 -13.91 -19.40 20.84
CA TRP A 192 -14.05 -19.96 19.49
C TRP A 192 -15.14 -19.33 18.60
N ASN A 193 -15.64 -18.13 18.92
CA ASN A 193 -16.54 -17.40 18.01
C ASN A 193 -15.77 -16.31 17.27
N LYS A 194 -15.25 -16.66 16.08
CA LYS A 194 -14.40 -15.80 15.26
C LYS A 194 -15.22 -14.76 14.51
N TYR A 195 -14.83 -13.50 14.62
CA TYR A 195 -15.35 -12.39 13.83
C TYR A 195 -14.24 -11.79 13.00
N ASN A 196 -14.48 -11.57 11.72
CA ASN A 196 -13.61 -10.76 10.87
C ASN A 196 -13.98 -9.28 11.05
N LEU A 197 -12.98 -8.44 11.27
CA LEU A 197 -13.14 -7.01 11.55
C LEU A 197 -12.44 -6.19 10.49
N PHE A 198 -13.10 -5.12 10.02
CA PHE A 198 -12.46 -4.01 9.34
C PHE A 198 -12.60 -2.72 10.14
N LEU A 199 -11.49 -1.98 10.22
CA LEU A 199 -11.43 -0.61 10.69
C LEU A 199 -10.48 0.19 9.81
N PHE A 200 -10.51 1.51 9.87
CA PHE A 200 -9.52 2.35 9.21
C PHE A 200 -9.04 3.49 10.09
N THR A 201 -7.89 4.04 9.74
CA THR A 201 -7.39 5.33 10.25
C THR A 201 -7.05 6.24 9.06
N LEU A 202 -7.06 7.56 9.29
CA LEU A 202 -6.71 8.54 8.26
C LEU A 202 -5.20 8.59 8.11
N ALA A 203 -4.67 8.22 6.94
CA ALA A 203 -3.23 8.15 6.70
C ALA A 203 -2.56 9.52 6.56
N GLY A 204 -3.34 10.57 6.29
CA GLY A 204 -2.88 11.96 6.32
C GLY A 204 -2.62 12.51 7.73
N LEU A 205 -2.87 11.74 8.80
CA LEU A 205 -2.53 12.14 10.16
C LEU A 205 -1.10 11.73 10.51
N PRO A 206 -0.36 12.57 11.26
CA PRO A 206 0.88 12.15 11.87
C PRO A 206 0.68 10.95 12.80
N ALA A 207 1.69 10.08 12.88
CA ALA A 207 1.59 8.79 13.57
C ALA A 207 1.07 8.92 15.01
N LYS A 208 1.52 9.94 15.74
CA LYS A 208 1.09 10.23 17.13
C LYS A 208 -0.41 10.53 17.27
N TYR A 209 -1.05 11.04 16.23
CA TYR A 209 -2.48 11.31 16.20
C TYR A 209 -3.27 10.13 15.62
N ALA A 210 -2.76 9.47 14.58
CA ALA A 210 -3.42 8.32 13.97
C ALA A 210 -3.69 7.17 14.96
N GLN A 211 -2.83 7.01 15.97
CA GLN A 211 -2.94 5.97 17.00
C GLN A 211 -3.91 6.32 18.16
N LEU A 212 -4.44 7.54 18.21
CA LEU A 212 -5.40 7.93 19.25
C LEU A 212 -6.75 7.26 18.97
N MET A 213 -7.37 6.70 20.01
CA MET A 213 -8.59 5.87 19.87
C MET A 213 -9.71 6.55 19.08
N TYR A 214 -9.89 7.86 19.20
CA TYR A 214 -10.94 8.59 18.50
C TYR A 214 -10.66 8.82 17.00
N ASN A 215 -9.47 8.47 16.51
CA ASN A 215 -9.09 8.46 15.09
C ASN A 215 -9.10 7.05 14.48
N ILE A 216 -9.55 6.05 15.25
CA ILE A 216 -9.75 4.67 14.81
C ILE A 216 -11.23 4.50 14.47
N HIS A 217 -11.52 4.34 13.18
CA HIS A 217 -12.88 4.29 12.66
C HIS A 217 -13.29 2.85 12.36
N PHE A 218 -14.30 2.36 13.07
CA PHE A 218 -14.89 1.05 12.83
C PHE A 218 -15.67 1.03 11.51
N VAL A 219 -15.52 -0.03 10.71
CA VAL A 219 -16.29 -0.24 9.47
C VAL A 219 -17.33 -1.31 9.67
N ALA A 220 -16.90 -2.54 9.92
CA ALA A 220 -17.80 -3.69 10.05
C ALA A 220 -17.12 -4.84 10.81
N THR A 221 -17.96 -5.67 11.44
CA THR A 221 -17.55 -6.95 12.02
C THR A 221 -18.58 -8.02 11.65
N LEU A 222 -18.13 -9.15 11.11
CA LEU A 222 -19.00 -10.24 10.68
C LEU A 222 -18.42 -11.60 11.09
N ASN A 223 -19.28 -12.51 11.50
CA ASN A 223 -18.93 -13.91 11.80
C ASN A 223 -19.44 -14.91 10.76
N ASN A 224 -20.24 -14.44 9.79
CA ASN A 224 -20.84 -15.25 8.74
C ASN A 224 -20.24 -15.00 7.35
N ALA A 225 -19.49 -13.90 7.17
CA ALA A 225 -18.84 -13.56 5.91
C ALA A 225 -17.31 -13.76 6.01
N PRO A 226 -16.67 -14.43 5.03
CA PRO A 226 -15.22 -14.44 4.89
C PRO A 226 -14.66 -13.04 4.60
N LEU A 227 -13.36 -12.89 4.87
CA LEU A 227 -12.65 -11.62 4.72
C LEU A 227 -12.79 -10.98 3.32
N LEU A 228 -12.62 -11.77 2.26
CA LEU A 228 -12.57 -11.24 0.90
C LEU A 228 -13.97 -10.84 0.39
N GLU A 229 -15.04 -11.45 0.91
CA GLU A 229 -16.43 -11.01 0.66
C GLU A 229 -16.70 -9.66 1.34
N MET A 230 -16.24 -9.47 2.58
CA MET A 230 -16.28 -8.15 3.23
C MET A 230 -15.48 -7.09 2.46
N LEU A 231 -14.32 -7.48 1.92
CA LEU A 231 -13.47 -6.59 1.14
C LEU A 231 -14.14 -6.20 -0.19
N GLU A 232 -14.89 -7.09 -0.82
CA GLU A 232 -15.65 -6.80 -2.04
C GLU A 232 -16.57 -5.58 -1.85
N GLU A 233 -17.34 -5.57 -0.76
CA GLU A 233 -18.25 -4.48 -0.42
C GLU A 233 -17.51 -3.17 -0.08
N ILE A 234 -16.37 -3.27 0.62
CA ILE A 234 -15.51 -2.11 0.87
C ILE A 234 -14.96 -1.55 -0.45
N VAL A 235 -14.46 -2.41 -1.34
CA VAL A 235 -13.93 -2.00 -2.63
C VAL A 235 -15.02 -1.38 -3.50
N ARG A 236 -16.25 -1.93 -3.47
CA ARG A 236 -17.43 -1.37 -4.14
C ARG A 236 -17.74 0.04 -3.64
N ALA A 237 -17.84 0.24 -2.32
CA ALA A 237 -18.05 1.55 -1.72
C ALA A 237 -16.91 2.54 -2.06
N MET A 238 -15.66 2.09 -2.01
CA MET A 238 -14.49 2.92 -2.37
C MET A 238 -14.46 3.28 -3.86
N ARG A 239 -15.00 2.43 -4.76
CA ARG A 239 -15.14 2.77 -6.19
C ARG A 239 -16.19 3.84 -6.39
N GLU A 240 -17.33 3.75 -5.69
CA GLU A 240 -18.38 4.76 -5.73
C GLU A 240 -17.88 6.11 -5.17
N LEU A 241 -17.21 6.11 -4.02
CA LEU A 241 -16.63 7.30 -3.42
C LEU A 241 -15.55 7.93 -4.29
N ARG A 242 -14.73 7.13 -4.99
CA ARG A 242 -13.76 7.65 -5.97
C ARG A 242 -14.40 8.15 -7.25
N LYS A 243 -15.62 7.72 -7.56
CA LYS A 243 -16.36 8.21 -8.71
C LYS A 243 -17.07 9.51 -8.36
N GLU A 244 -17.83 9.57 -7.28
CA GLU A 244 -18.71 10.70 -6.99
C GLU A 244 -18.08 11.73 -6.04
N GLY A 245 -17.10 11.32 -5.23
CA GLY A 245 -16.61 12.08 -4.10
C GLY A 245 -17.62 12.10 -2.93
N TRP A 246 -17.16 12.52 -1.76
CA TRP A 246 -18.00 12.65 -0.57
C TRP A 246 -18.06 14.10 -0.10
N GLU A 247 -19.25 14.69 -0.07
CA GLU A 247 -19.43 16.05 0.45
C GLU A 247 -19.29 16.08 1.98
N ALA A 248 -18.48 17.00 2.49
CA ALA A 248 -18.34 17.23 3.92
C ALA A 248 -18.14 18.72 4.21
N TRP A 249 -18.63 19.16 5.37
CA TRP A 249 -18.25 20.45 5.93
C TRP A 249 -16.81 20.42 6.46
N ASP A 250 -15.99 21.39 6.05
CA ASP A 250 -14.65 21.61 6.55
C ASP A 250 -14.61 22.84 7.47
N CYS A 251 -14.23 22.64 8.73
CA CYS A 251 -14.23 23.71 9.73
C CYS A 251 -13.07 24.72 9.58
N VAL A 252 -12.05 24.43 8.78
CA VAL A 252 -10.92 25.35 8.55
C VAL A 252 -11.29 26.45 7.55
N PRO A 253 -11.64 26.14 6.28
CA PRO A 253 -12.12 27.13 5.33
C PRO A 253 -13.59 27.52 5.54
N GLN A 254 -14.33 26.84 6.42
CA GLN A 254 -15.76 27.05 6.66
C GLN A 254 -16.60 26.96 5.37
N GLU A 255 -16.37 25.91 4.60
CA GLU A 255 -17.12 25.62 3.38
C GLU A 255 -17.36 24.11 3.23
N PHE A 256 -18.29 23.75 2.34
CA PHE A 256 -18.42 22.38 1.89
C PHE A 256 -17.28 22.02 0.95
N VAL A 257 -16.69 20.84 1.15
CA VAL A 257 -15.60 20.29 0.35
C VAL A 257 -15.98 18.90 -0.13
N LEU A 258 -15.36 18.46 -1.21
CA LEU A 258 -15.46 17.11 -1.74
C LEU A 258 -14.26 16.29 -1.29
N ILE A 259 -14.48 15.14 -0.67
CA ILE A 259 -13.42 14.24 -0.21
C ILE A 259 -13.36 13.04 -1.13
N VAL A 260 -12.16 12.67 -1.57
CA VAL A 260 -11.89 11.52 -2.43
C VAL A 260 -11.03 10.53 -1.65
N PRO A 261 -11.66 9.53 -0.99
CA PRO A 261 -10.90 8.57 -0.20
C PRO A 261 -10.27 7.49 -1.09
N TRP A 262 -9.11 6.99 -0.68
CA TRP A 262 -8.45 5.85 -1.32
C TRP A 262 -7.71 4.98 -0.30
N ILE A 263 -7.52 3.70 -0.64
CA ILE A 263 -6.84 2.74 0.24
C ILE A 263 -5.35 2.88 -0.01
N LEU A 264 -4.62 3.39 0.99
CA LEU A 264 -3.16 3.46 0.92
C LEU A 264 -2.55 2.08 1.07
N ALA A 265 -3.03 1.33 2.07
CA ALA A 265 -2.52 0.01 2.39
C ALA A 265 -3.47 -0.76 3.31
N LEU A 266 -3.29 -2.09 3.28
CA LEU A 266 -4.04 -3.06 4.06
C LEU A 266 -3.14 -3.67 5.15
N LEU A 267 -3.45 -3.32 6.39
CA LEU A 267 -2.78 -3.80 7.59
C LEU A 267 -3.46 -5.06 8.10
N GLY A 268 -2.67 -5.99 8.65
CA GLY A 268 -3.19 -7.20 9.27
C GLY A 268 -2.09 -8.07 9.82
N ASN A 269 -2.46 -9.19 10.44
CA ASN A 269 -1.50 -10.23 10.79
C ASN A 269 -1.00 -10.98 9.52
N ASN A 270 0.09 -11.75 9.64
CA ASN A 270 0.69 -12.43 8.48
C ASN A 270 -0.29 -13.34 7.72
N PRO A 271 -1.14 -14.14 8.39
CA PRO A 271 -2.21 -14.88 7.72
C PRO A 271 -3.21 -14.00 6.96
N MET A 272 -3.67 -12.88 7.53
CA MET A 272 -4.62 -11.99 6.87
C MET A 272 -3.99 -11.31 5.66
N GLN A 273 -2.75 -10.83 5.79
CA GLN A 273 -2.03 -10.23 4.66
C GLN A 273 -1.80 -11.24 3.53
N SER A 274 -1.51 -12.50 3.83
CA SER A 274 -1.40 -13.54 2.80
C SER A 274 -2.71 -13.75 2.04
N LYS A 275 -3.86 -13.72 2.73
CA LYS A 275 -5.17 -13.80 2.07
C LYS A 275 -5.44 -12.58 1.19
N LEU A 276 -5.14 -11.38 1.70
CA LEU A 276 -5.34 -10.12 0.98
C LEU A 276 -4.46 -10.00 -0.27
N SER A 277 -3.29 -10.66 -0.28
CA SER A 277 -2.36 -10.67 -1.42
C SER A 277 -2.44 -11.93 -2.28
N SER A 278 -3.50 -12.75 -2.14
CA SER A 278 -3.64 -14.00 -2.90
C SER A 278 -2.41 -14.91 -2.78
N HIS A 279 -1.74 -14.88 -1.64
CA HIS A 279 -0.51 -15.61 -1.37
C HIS A 279 -0.79 -16.93 -0.67
N ILE A 280 -0.13 -18.00 -1.14
CA ILE A 280 -0.37 -19.37 -0.65
C ILE A 280 0.21 -19.63 0.75
N GLY A 281 1.16 -18.82 1.22
CA GLY A 281 1.87 -19.08 2.48
C GLY A 281 3.06 -20.03 2.31
N LEU A 282 3.46 -20.67 3.41
CA LEU A 282 4.65 -21.54 3.46
C LEU A 282 4.52 -22.83 2.62
N SER A 283 3.32 -23.19 2.19
CA SER A 283 3.09 -24.35 1.33
C SER A 283 3.57 -24.15 -0.12
N GLY A 284 3.68 -22.91 -0.60
CA GLY A 284 4.15 -22.61 -1.96
C GLY A 284 5.64 -22.79 -2.13
N ARG A 285 6.10 -22.92 -3.38
CA ARG A 285 7.52 -22.82 -3.76
C ARG A 285 8.05 -21.41 -3.44
N PHE A 286 7.30 -20.40 -3.87
CA PHE A 286 7.57 -19.00 -3.55
C PHE A 286 6.76 -18.57 -2.32
N CYS A 287 7.37 -18.65 -1.14
CA CYS A 287 6.68 -18.54 0.16
C CYS A 287 6.68 -17.14 0.78
N CYS A 288 7.31 -16.16 0.12
CA CYS A 288 7.23 -14.76 0.51
C CYS A 288 6.09 -14.07 -0.26
N ARG A 289 5.29 -13.27 0.45
CA ARG A 289 4.22 -12.47 -0.15
C ARG A 289 4.73 -11.19 -0.85
N VAL A 290 5.98 -10.80 -0.63
CA VAL A 290 6.56 -9.58 -1.19
C VAL A 290 7.43 -9.88 -2.41
N CYS A 291 8.11 -11.03 -2.44
CA CYS A 291 9.08 -11.36 -3.49
C CYS A 291 9.00 -12.84 -3.92
N ASN A 292 9.65 -13.15 -5.04
CA ASN A 292 9.72 -14.48 -5.63
C ASN A 292 10.91 -15.31 -5.09
N VAL A 293 11.14 -15.28 -3.77
CA VAL A 293 12.16 -16.14 -3.14
C VAL A 293 11.77 -17.61 -3.26
N ASP A 294 12.62 -18.43 -3.88
CA ASP A 294 12.40 -19.87 -3.99
C ASP A 294 12.80 -20.57 -2.68
N LYS A 295 11.85 -21.18 -1.98
CA LYS A 295 12.14 -21.93 -0.75
C LYS A 295 13.03 -23.16 -0.98
N ASN A 296 13.16 -23.63 -2.21
CA ASN A 296 14.04 -24.75 -2.56
C ASN A 296 15.36 -24.24 -3.17
N GLY A 297 15.62 -22.93 -3.12
CA GLY A 297 16.88 -22.34 -3.53
C GLY A 297 18.01 -22.66 -2.54
N GLY A 298 19.22 -22.82 -3.09
CA GLY A 298 20.42 -23.20 -2.35
C GLY A 298 20.62 -24.71 -2.24
N ARG A 299 21.86 -25.17 -2.43
CA ARG A 299 22.26 -26.59 -2.30
C ARG A 299 22.84 -26.89 -0.92
N THR A 300 23.33 -25.88 -0.22
CA THR A 300 23.79 -25.96 1.18
C THR A 300 22.90 -25.10 2.08
N GLU A 301 23.05 -25.27 3.40
CA GLU A 301 22.33 -24.46 4.39
C GLU A 301 22.72 -22.98 4.29
N GLU A 302 23.99 -22.68 4.03
CA GLU A 302 24.49 -21.31 3.86
C GLU A 302 23.94 -20.67 2.59
N GLU A 303 23.90 -21.41 1.47
CA GLU A 303 23.31 -20.92 0.22
C GLU A 303 21.81 -20.69 0.38
N HIS A 304 21.12 -21.58 1.10
CA HIS A 304 19.70 -21.45 1.39
C HIS A 304 19.40 -20.20 2.22
N VAL A 305 20.12 -19.99 3.32
CA VAL A 305 19.98 -18.78 4.15
C VAL A 305 20.31 -17.52 3.36
N SER A 306 21.38 -17.56 2.55
CA SER A 306 21.77 -16.44 1.69
C SER A 306 20.67 -16.07 0.70
N ASN A 307 20.01 -17.06 0.10
CA ASN A 307 18.88 -16.86 -0.81
C ASN A 307 17.69 -16.15 -0.13
N PHE A 308 17.45 -16.40 1.16
CA PHE A 308 16.38 -15.72 1.92
C PHE A 308 16.73 -14.29 2.37
N ILE A 309 18.02 -13.97 2.54
CA ILE A 309 18.46 -12.67 3.04
C ILE A 309 18.69 -11.67 1.89
N GLN A 310 18.98 -12.16 0.69
CA GLN A 310 19.20 -11.31 -0.48
C GLN A 310 17.90 -10.68 -1.00
N CYS A 311 18.01 -9.52 -1.66
CA CYS A 311 16.89 -8.97 -2.44
C CYS A 311 16.48 -9.94 -3.53
N GLN A 312 15.20 -10.27 -3.57
CA GLN A 312 14.60 -11.11 -4.60
C GLN A 312 13.67 -10.25 -5.46
N GLU A 313 13.34 -10.74 -6.65
CA GLU A 313 12.40 -10.07 -7.55
C GLU A 313 11.06 -9.82 -6.83
N PRO A 314 10.57 -8.58 -6.75
CA PRO A 314 9.28 -8.27 -6.14
C PRO A 314 8.13 -8.96 -6.88
N ARG A 315 7.12 -9.39 -6.14
CA ARG A 315 5.84 -9.79 -6.73
C ARG A 315 5.12 -8.56 -7.26
N THR A 316 4.52 -8.69 -8.43
CA THR A 316 3.72 -7.65 -9.06
C THR A 316 2.25 -8.05 -9.13
N LEU A 317 1.37 -7.05 -9.15
CA LEU A 317 -0.05 -7.25 -9.43
C LEU A 317 -0.27 -8.03 -10.74
N ASP A 318 0.37 -7.62 -11.82
CA ASP A 318 0.30 -8.29 -13.13
C ASP A 318 0.73 -9.77 -13.05
N GLY A 319 1.85 -10.06 -12.37
CA GLY A 319 2.31 -11.43 -12.18
C GLY A 319 1.32 -12.28 -11.39
N THR A 320 0.63 -11.68 -10.41
CA THR A 320 -0.42 -12.34 -9.64
C THR A 320 -1.65 -12.61 -10.51
N LEU A 321 -2.11 -11.62 -11.30
CA LEU A 321 -3.25 -11.77 -12.20
C LEU A 321 -2.99 -12.85 -13.26
N ARG A 322 -1.84 -12.82 -13.93
CA ARG A 322 -1.45 -13.85 -14.91
C ARG A 322 -1.44 -15.25 -14.30
N ALA A 323 -0.93 -15.41 -13.09
CA ALA A 323 -0.93 -16.70 -12.40
C ALA A 323 -2.36 -17.20 -12.08
N LEU A 324 -3.28 -16.29 -11.74
CA LEU A 324 -4.69 -16.64 -11.49
C LEU A 324 -5.43 -16.97 -12.79
N GLU A 325 -5.18 -16.22 -13.87
CA GLU A 325 -5.72 -16.49 -15.21
C GLU A 325 -5.24 -17.84 -15.75
N GLU A 326 -3.97 -18.18 -15.55
CA GLU A 326 -3.42 -19.50 -15.89
C GLU A 326 -4.14 -20.63 -15.13
N GLN A 327 -4.34 -20.46 -13.81
CA GLN A 327 -5.08 -21.41 -12.98
C GLN A 327 -6.52 -21.59 -13.47
N LEU A 328 -7.21 -20.49 -13.80
CA LEU A 328 -8.56 -20.52 -14.38
C LEU A 328 -8.57 -21.23 -15.73
N GLY A 329 -7.59 -20.94 -16.61
CA GLY A 329 -7.44 -21.59 -17.90
C GLY A 329 -7.27 -23.11 -17.77
N HIS A 330 -6.45 -23.57 -16.83
CA HIS A 330 -6.30 -25.00 -16.52
C HIS A 330 -7.60 -25.64 -16.04
N ALA A 331 -8.33 -24.97 -15.14
CA ALA A 331 -9.63 -25.44 -14.66
C ALA A 331 -10.63 -25.61 -15.81
N LEU A 332 -10.76 -24.60 -16.67
CA LEU A 332 -11.64 -24.63 -17.85
C LEU A 332 -11.21 -25.67 -18.90
N CYS A 333 -9.91 -25.98 -18.98
CA CYS A 333 -9.37 -27.08 -19.81
C CYS A 333 -9.59 -28.48 -19.22
N ALA A 334 -10.42 -28.62 -18.18
CA ALA A 334 -10.70 -29.85 -17.45
C ALA A 334 -9.48 -30.48 -16.75
N ALA A 335 -8.52 -29.64 -16.34
CA ALA A 335 -7.28 -30.02 -15.66
C ALA A 335 -7.12 -29.33 -14.28
N PRO A 336 -8.05 -29.52 -13.33
CA PRO A 336 -8.01 -28.85 -12.03
C PRO A 336 -6.76 -29.17 -11.19
N SER A 337 -6.22 -30.39 -11.28
CA SER A 337 -4.96 -30.77 -10.62
C SER A 337 -3.75 -29.96 -11.11
N THR A 338 -3.77 -29.54 -12.38
CA THR A 338 -2.75 -28.66 -12.95
C THR A 338 -2.88 -27.25 -12.38
N ALA A 339 -4.10 -26.76 -12.15
CA ALA A 339 -4.33 -25.48 -11.46
C ALA A 339 -3.79 -25.50 -10.02
N GLU A 340 -4.02 -26.57 -9.25
CA GLU A 340 -3.45 -26.74 -7.90
C GLU A 340 -1.92 -26.78 -7.90
N SER A 341 -1.33 -27.44 -8.91
CA SER A 341 0.12 -27.46 -9.09
C SER A 341 0.65 -26.06 -9.44
N ALA A 342 -0.05 -25.31 -10.29
CA ALA A 342 0.28 -23.94 -10.64
C ALA A 342 0.20 -22.99 -9.43
N GLN A 343 -0.75 -23.18 -8.50
CA GLN A 343 -0.80 -22.45 -7.23
C GLN A 343 0.50 -22.63 -6.43
N THR A 344 0.95 -23.87 -6.29
CA THR A 344 2.16 -24.20 -5.53
C THR A 344 3.41 -23.63 -6.21
N ASN A 345 3.50 -23.77 -7.54
CA ASN A 345 4.67 -23.34 -8.30
C ASN A 345 4.81 -21.82 -8.41
N SER A 346 3.71 -21.08 -8.51
CA SER A 346 3.71 -19.60 -8.53
C SER A 346 3.73 -18.97 -7.14
N GLY A 347 3.32 -19.72 -6.11
CA GLY A 347 3.05 -19.20 -4.77
C GLY A 347 1.77 -18.36 -4.67
N VAL A 348 0.95 -18.34 -5.72
CA VAL A 348 -0.31 -17.58 -5.78
C VAL A 348 -1.48 -18.53 -5.53
N LYS A 349 -2.20 -18.31 -4.43
CA LYS A 349 -3.44 -18.98 -4.10
C LYS A 349 -4.44 -17.99 -3.54
N ASP A 350 -5.38 -17.60 -4.38
CA ASP A 350 -6.47 -16.72 -4.00
C ASP A 350 -7.60 -17.51 -3.32
N LYS A 351 -7.96 -17.10 -2.09
CA LYS A 351 -9.03 -17.72 -1.31
C LYS A 351 -10.43 -17.37 -1.80
N TYR A 352 -10.59 -16.26 -2.51
CA TYR A 352 -11.83 -15.91 -3.19
C TYR A 352 -12.02 -16.82 -4.40
N PHE A 353 -11.01 -16.90 -5.27
CA PHE A 353 -11.02 -17.80 -6.42
C PHE A 353 -11.13 -19.30 -6.07
N ASP A 354 -10.54 -19.75 -4.94
CA ASP A 354 -10.60 -21.15 -4.46
C ASP A 354 -12.06 -21.68 -4.40
N TYR A 355 -13.03 -20.81 -4.08
CA TYR A 355 -14.45 -21.15 -4.08
C TYR A 355 -14.95 -21.56 -5.47
N PHE A 356 -14.69 -20.73 -6.49
CA PHE A 356 -15.08 -21.00 -7.87
C PHE A 356 -14.29 -22.16 -8.46
N LEU A 357 -12.99 -22.25 -8.16
CA LEU A 357 -12.12 -23.35 -8.58
C LEU A 357 -12.62 -24.69 -8.03
N THR A 358 -13.10 -24.72 -6.79
CA THR A 358 -13.71 -25.92 -6.19
C THR A 358 -14.94 -26.35 -7.00
N HIS A 359 -15.84 -25.42 -7.33
CA HIS A 359 -17.05 -25.73 -8.09
C HIS A 359 -16.74 -26.23 -9.53
N LEU A 360 -15.75 -25.64 -10.19
CA LEU A 360 -15.24 -26.11 -11.48
C LEU A 360 -14.64 -27.53 -11.36
N SER A 361 -13.88 -27.78 -10.30
CA SER A 361 -13.23 -29.07 -10.04
C SER A 361 -14.24 -30.18 -9.78
N GLU A 362 -15.27 -29.92 -8.97
CA GLU A 362 -16.36 -30.84 -8.67
C GLU A 362 -17.17 -31.17 -9.94
N THR A 363 -17.50 -30.15 -10.75
CA THR A 363 -18.16 -30.34 -12.04
C THR A 363 -17.33 -31.21 -12.97
N CYS A 364 -16.02 -30.93 -13.08
CA CYS A 364 -15.09 -31.72 -13.87
C CYS A 364 -15.06 -33.20 -13.41
N ALA A 365 -15.00 -33.44 -12.09
CA ALA A 365 -14.99 -34.78 -11.52
C ALA A 365 -16.29 -35.55 -11.83
N ASN A 366 -17.45 -34.89 -11.76
CA ASN A 366 -18.74 -35.49 -12.07
C ASN A 366 -18.87 -35.88 -13.55
N ILE A 367 -18.36 -35.05 -14.46
CA ILE A 367 -18.34 -35.35 -15.90
C ILE A 367 -17.41 -36.54 -16.18
N LYS A 368 -16.21 -36.57 -15.57
CA LYS A 368 -15.28 -37.70 -15.68
C LYS A 368 -15.90 -39.02 -15.21
N LYS A 369 -16.69 -39.00 -14.12
CA LYS A 369 -17.44 -40.17 -13.63
C LYS A 369 -18.52 -40.62 -14.62
N LYS A 370 -19.19 -39.69 -15.29
CA LYS A 370 -20.34 -39.99 -16.19
C LYS A 370 -19.92 -40.40 -17.60
N TYR A 371 -18.86 -39.81 -18.16
CA TYR A 371 -18.48 -39.97 -19.57
C TYR A 371 -17.10 -40.65 -19.76
N GLY A 372 -16.39 -40.97 -18.68
CA GLY A 372 -15.06 -41.59 -18.71
C GLY A 372 -13.91 -40.61 -19.03
N MET A 373 -12.67 -41.10 -18.98
CA MET A 373 -11.44 -40.30 -19.12
C MET A 373 -10.93 -40.14 -20.58
N GLY A 374 -11.71 -40.58 -21.58
CA GLY A 374 -11.32 -40.45 -22.99
C GLY A 374 -11.38 -39.00 -23.50
N ASN A 375 -10.79 -38.74 -24.67
CA ASN A 375 -10.77 -37.39 -25.30
C ASN A 375 -12.18 -36.79 -25.44
N ASN A 376 -13.17 -37.60 -25.82
CA ASN A 376 -14.57 -37.16 -25.91
C ASN A 376 -15.14 -36.67 -24.56
N GLY A 377 -14.76 -37.30 -23.44
CA GLY A 377 -15.15 -36.88 -22.10
C GLY A 377 -14.48 -35.58 -21.68
N LYS A 378 -13.22 -35.37 -22.09
CA LYS A 378 -12.48 -34.13 -21.84
C LYS A 378 -13.05 -32.96 -22.63
N ASP A 379 -13.38 -33.14 -23.90
CA ASP A 379 -13.96 -32.07 -24.72
C ASP A 379 -15.38 -31.72 -24.26
N LYS A 380 -16.18 -32.71 -23.86
CA LYS A 380 -17.47 -32.45 -23.21
C LYS A 380 -17.32 -31.71 -21.88
N ALA A 381 -16.29 -32.03 -21.10
CA ALA A 381 -15.99 -31.31 -19.86
C ALA A 381 -15.68 -29.83 -20.13
N LYS A 382 -14.84 -29.53 -21.12
CA LYS A 382 -14.52 -28.14 -21.50
C LYS A 382 -15.77 -27.35 -21.88
N GLU A 383 -16.65 -27.93 -22.70
CA GLU A 383 -17.90 -27.29 -23.12
C GLU A 383 -18.79 -26.95 -21.92
N ILE A 384 -19.01 -27.93 -21.03
CA ILE A 384 -19.86 -27.72 -19.84
C ILE A 384 -19.23 -26.71 -18.87
N LEU A 385 -17.91 -26.76 -18.68
CA LEU A 385 -17.19 -25.82 -17.81
C LEU A 385 -17.23 -24.39 -18.39
N ALA A 386 -17.17 -24.24 -19.71
CA ALA A 386 -17.34 -22.95 -20.37
C ALA A 386 -18.76 -22.39 -20.18
N GLU A 387 -19.80 -23.22 -20.27
CA GLU A 387 -21.16 -22.78 -19.96
C GLU A 387 -21.34 -22.43 -18.48
N LEU A 388 -20.76 -23.23 -17.57
CA LEU A 388 -20.75 -22.93 -16.13
C LEU A 388 -20.03 -21.60 -15.83
N ARG A 389 -18.93 -21.31 -16.54
CA ARG A 389 -18.22 -20.02 -16.39
C ARG A 389 -19.12 -18.83 -16.73
N LYS A 390 -20.02 -18.96 -17.70
CA LYS A 390 -20.98 -17.89 -18.06
C LYS A 390 -22.03 -17.63 -16.99
N THR A 391 -22.26 -18.57 -16.07
CA THR A 391 -23.17 -18.36 -14.94
C THR A 391 -22.48 -17.77 -13.70
N MET A 392 -21.15 -17.65 -13.73
CA MET A 392 -20.37 -17.04 -12.66
C MET A 392 -20.18 -15.54 -12.89
N PRO A 393 -19.84 -14.75 -11.85
CA PRO A 393 -19.50 -13.34 -12.01
C PRO A 393 -18.37 -13.09 -13.02
N ASP A 394 -18.30 -11.88 -13.56
CA ASP A 394 -17.22 -11.51 -14.49
C ASP A 394 -15.86 -11.55 -13.79
N ASP A 395 -15.78 -11.03 -12.56
CA ASP A 395 -14.59 -11.07 -11.71
C ASP A 395 -14.67 -12.26 -10.75
N LEU A 396 -13.72 -13.20 -10.88
CA LEU A 396 -13.62 -14.41 -10.06
C LEU A 396 -12.49 -14.33 -9.05
N PHE A 397 -11.72 -13.24 -9.06
CA PHE A 397 -10.50 -13.11 -8.27
C PHE A 397 -10.71 -12.17 -7.09
N ASN A 398 -9.74 -12.17 -6.19
CA ASN A 398 -9.70 -11.31 -5.02
C ASN A 398 -10.05 -9.86 -5.41
N PRO A 399 -11.13 -9.29 -4.84
CA PRO A 399 -11.66 -7.98 -5.26
C PRO A 399 -10.68 -6.82 -5.03
N GLY A 400 -9.67 -7.02 -4.17
CA GLY A 400 -8.59 -6.07 -3.96
C GLY A 400 -7.69 -5.88 -5.19
N LEU A 401 -7.51 -6.92 -6.02
CA LEU A 401 -6.56 -6.91 -7.15
C LEU A 401 -6.93 -5.93 -8.27
N VAL A 402 -8.19 -5.49 -8.34
CA VAL A 402 -8.62 -4.61 -9.44
C VAL A 402 -8.04 -3.20 -9.34
N ARG A 403 -7.67 -2.72 -8.14
CA ARG A 403 -7.27 -1.31 -7.91
C ARG A 403 -6.25 -1.11 -6.79
N LEU A 404 -5.67 -2.19 -6.28
CA LEU A 404 -4.63 -2.18 -5.28
C LEU A 404 -3.68 -3.31 -5.62
N ASP A 405 -2.37 -3.05 -5.63
CA ASP A 405 -1.39 -4.13 -5.59
C ASP A 405 -1.19 -4.55 -4.13
N PRO A 406 -1.77 -5.67 -3.66
CA PRO A 406 -1.65 -6.02 -2.26
C PRO A 406 -0.27 -6.61 -1.92
N ASN A 407 0.54 -6.98 -2.92
CA ASN A 407 1.93 -7.39 -2.69
C ASN A 407 2.76 -6.19 -2.22
N ALA A 408 2.55 -5.02 -2.83
CA ALA A 408 3.17 -3.75 -2.43
C ALA A 408 2.44 -3.06 -1.26
N SER A 409 1.11 -3.24 -1.16
CA SER A 409 0.25 -2.47 -0.25
C SER A 409 -0.11 -3.20 1.05
N THR A 410 0.60 -4.28 1.39
CA THR A 410 0.51 -4.95 2.69
C THR A 410 1.84 -4.81 3.43
N PRO A 411 2.10 -3.73 4.18
CA PRO A 411 3.39 -3.56 4.86
C PRO A 411 3.59 -4.60 5.97
N VAL A 412 4.84 -4.95 6.27
CA VAL A 412 5.15 -5.97 7.30
C VAL A 412 4.68 -5.49 8.68
N LYS A 413 3.86 -6.30 9.36
CA LYS A 413 3.45 -6.00 10.74
C LYS A 413 4.55 -6.47 11.72
N VAL A 414 5.39 -5.53 12.13
CA VAL A 414 6.55 -5.74 13.02
C VAL A 414 6.21 -6.59 14.25
N LEU A 415 5.05 -6.37 14.87
CA LEU A 415 4.59 -7.15 16.01
C LEU A 415 4.57 -8.67 15.73
N TYR A 416 4.02 -9.11 14.59
CA TYR A 416 3.89 -10.54 14.29
C TYR A 416 5.14 -11.14 13.68
N THR A 417 5.86 -10.37 12.87
CA THR A 417 7.05 -10.88 12.17
C THR A 417 8.29 -10.86 13.05
N VAL A 418 8.51 -9.77 13.80
CA VAL A 418 9.72 -9.60 14.60
C VAL A 418 9.51 -10.08 16.03
N LEU A 419 8.54 -9.50 16.76
CA LEU A 419 8.39 -9.81 18.19
C LEU A 419 7.80 -11.21 18.42
N LEU A 420 6.67 -11.53 17.77
CA LEU A 420 6.02 -12.84 17.89
C LEU A 420 6.59 -13.89 16.92
N GLY A 421 7.51 -13.48 16.04
CA GLY A 421 8.29 -14.35 15.18
C GLY A 421 9.69 -14.53 15.74
N PHE A 422 10.67 -13.84 15.17
CA PHE A 422 12.10 -14.01 15.48
C PHE A 422 12.42 -13.96 16.98
N VAL A 423 12.01 -12.89 17.69
CA VAL A 423 12.33 -12.71 19.11
C VAL A 423 11.69 -13.81 19.95
N LYS A 424 10.41 -14.12 19.72
CA LYS A 424 9.70 -15.18 20.44
C LYS A 424 10.39 -16.52 20.32
N TYR A 425 10.63 -16.97 19.08
CA TYR A 425 11.18 -18.31 18.88
C TYR A 425 12.64 -18.39 19.33
N PHE A 426 13.41 -17.31 19.16
CA PHE A 426 14.79 -17.29 19.66
C PHE A 426 14.85 -17.28 21.19
N TRP A 427 13.93 -16.59 21.87
CA TRP A 427 13.79 -16.66 23.33
C TRP A 427 13.38 -18.04 23.81
N CYS A 428 12.40 -18.67 23.14
CA CYS A 428 11.96 -20.03 23.48
C CYS A 428 13.12 -21.02 23.39
N ASP A 429 13.88 -20.97 22.30
CA ASP A 429 15.06 -21.80 22.09
C ASP A 429 16.12 -21.54 23.17
N THR A 430 16.45 -20.26 23.41
CA THR A 430 17.41 -19.84 24.44
C THR A 430 17.04 -20.40 25.82
N VAL A 431 15.79 -20.23 26.25
CA VAL A 431 15.30 -20.73 27.55
C VAL A 431 15.28 -22.26 27.59
N SER A 432 14.93 -22.92 26.48
CA SER A 432 14.87 -24.38 26.43
C SER A 432 16.23 -25.04 26.62
N ARG A 433 17.31 -24.38 26.17
CA ARG A 433 18.70 -24.87 26.25
C ARG A 433 19.34 -24.67 27.62
N GLN A 434 18.74 -23.87 28.50
CA GLN A 434 19.26 -23.66 29.85
C GLN A 434 19.03 -24.88 30.76
N SER A 435 20.02 -25.17 31.61
CA SER A 435 19.87 -26.12 32.72
C SER A 435 18.87 -25.60 33.77
N ALA A 436 18.56 -26.41 34.78
CA ALA A 436 17.72 -25.97 35.88
C ALA A 436 18.35 -24.77 36.63
N GLU A 437 19.66 -24.84 36.86
CA GLU A 437 20.47 -23.79 37.49
C GLU A 437 20.52 -22.55 36.60
N GLY A 438 20.80 -22.71 35.29
CA GLY A 438 20.84 -21.59 34.34
C GLY A 438 19.50 -20.87 34.22
N LYS A 439 18.37 -21.60 34.30
CA LYS A 439 17.04 -21.00 34.36
C LYS A 439 16.83 -20.19 35.64
N GLU A 440 17.33 -20.67 36.78
CA GLU A 440 17.20 -19.96 38.05
C GLU A 440 18.06 -18.70 38.07
N GLU A 441 19.29 -18.79 37.58
CA GLU A 441 20.17 -17.64 37.40
C GLU A 441 19.53 -16.61 36.45
N LEU A 442 18.98 -17.04 35.30
CA LEU A 442 18.33 -16.15 34.37
C LEU A 442 17.09 -15.46 34.98
N LYS A 443 16.29 -16.16 35.80
CA LYS A 443 15.18 -15.52 36.54
C LYS A 443 15.69 -14.45 37.49
N GLN A 444 16.78 -14.71 38.21
CA GLN A 444 17.37 -13.75 39.16
C GLN A 444 17.90 -12.53 38.41
N ARG A 445 18.63 -12.72 37.30
CA ARG A 445 19.12 -11.63 36.45
C ARG A 445 17.98 -10.78 35.89
N LEU A 446 16.93 -11.42 35.36
CA LEU A 446 15.74 -10.72 34.85
C LEU A 446 15.04 -9.90 35.95
N THR A 447 14.90 -10.45 37.15
CA THR A 447 14.16 -9.80 38.25
C THR A 447 14.95 -8.69 38.92
N SER A 448 16.29 -8.80 38.94
CA SER A 448 17.19 -7.82 39.59
C SER A 448 17.63 -6.68 38.66
N LEU A 449 17.46 -6.82 37.35
CA LEU A 449 17.83 -5.79 36.39
C LEU A 449 16.97 -4.53 36.56
N ASP A 450 17.62 -3.39 36.79
CA ASP A 450 16.94 -2.10 36.80
C ASP A 450 16.58 -1.67 35.37
N VAL A 451 15.28 -1.64 35.07
CA VAL A 451 14.72 -1.26 33.77
C VAL A 451 14.02 0.10 33.80
N THR A 452 14.18 0.87 34.87
CA THR A 452 13.47 2.15 35.07
C THR A 452 13.73 3.12 33.91
N ASN A 453 14.97 3.23 33.46
CA ASN A 453 15.36 4.11 32.34
C ASN A 453 14.89 3.61 30.96
N LEU A 454 14.37 2.39 30.87
CA LEU A 454 13.75 1.85 29.64
C LEU A 454 12.24 2.16 29.57
N GLY A 455 11.66 2.79 30.62
CA GLY A 455 10.23 3.02 30.71
C GLY A 455 9.41 1.73 30.85
N LEU A 456 10.03 0.66 31.36
CA LEU A 456 9.39 -0.63 31.60
C LEU A 456 9.02 -0.79 33.08
N SER A 457 7.95 -1.53 33.35
CA SER A 457 7.68 -2.03 34.69
C SER A 457 8.73 -3.06 35.09
N ALA A 458 8.95 -3.23 36.40
CA ALA A 458 9.81 -4.27 36.94
C ALA A 458 9.45 -5.65 36.34
N LEU A 459 10.47 -6.38 35.90
CA LEU A 459 10.30 -7.63 35.17
C LEU A 459 10.03 -8.79 36.15
N CYS A 460 9.08 -9.64 35.79
CA CYS A 460 8.84 -10.89 36.51
C CYS A 460 9.61 -12.04 35.83
N GLY A 461 10.84 -12.30 36.28
CA GLY A 461 11.71 -13.31 35.68
C GLY A 461 11.06 -14.70 35.64
N SER A 462 10.34 -15.09 36.69
CA SER A 462 9.61 -16.37 36.72
C SER A 462 8.58 -16.48 35.60
N THR A 463 7.81 -15.42 35.33
CA THR A 463 6.84 -15.38 34.24
C THR A 463 7.52 -15.47 32.87
N LEU A 464 8.58 -14.68 32.64
CA LEU A 464 9.28 -14.63 31.35
C LEU A 464 9.96 -15.94 30.97
N ILE A 465 10.32 -16.76 31.96
CA ILE A 465 10.93 -18.09 31.77
C ILE A 465 9.87 -19.18 31.70
N GLN A 466 8.91 -19.22 32.63
CA GLN A 466 7.90 -20.27 32.69
C GLN A 466 6.98 -20.25 31.46
N PHE A 467 6.65 -19.05 30.98
CA PHE A 467 5.70 -18.86 29.87
C PHE A 467 6.39 -18.42 28.58
N ALA A 468 7.68 -18.74 28.39
CA ALA A 468 8.49 -18.27 27.26
C ALA A 468 7.80 -18.40 25.88
N GLY A 469 6.99 -19.44 25.68
CA GLY A 469 6.23 -19.69 24.44
C GLY A 469 4.87 -18.99 24.30
N SER A 470 4.35 -18.38 25.36
CA SER A 470 3.00 -17.79 25.41
C SER A 470 2.98 -16.34 25.89
N LEU A 471 4.13 -15.65 25.87
CA LEU A 471 4.21 -14.23 26.21
C LEU A 471 3.55 -13.34 25.15
N THR A 472 3.26 -12.09 25.53
CA THR A 472 2.70 -11.07 24.65
C THR A 472 3.80 -10.31 23.89
N GLY A 473 3.42 -9.53 22.88
CA GLY A 473 4.36 -8.65 22.17
C GLY A 473 5.07 -7.65 23.09
N GLY A 474 4.39 -7.13 24.11
CA GLY A 474 5.00 -6.24 25.10
C GLY A 474 6.13 -6.91 25.88
N ASN A 475 5.93 -8.16 26.28
CA ASN A 475 6.96 -8.95 26.95
C ASN A 475 8.17 -9.20 26.04
N PHE A 476 7.95 -9.59 24.78
CA PHE A 476 9.06 -9.82 23.84
C PHE A 476 9.78 -8.52 23.47
N ARG A 477 9.08 -7.39 23.42
CA ARG A 477 9.70 -6.06 23.29
C ARG A 477 10.60 -5.75 24.49
N ALA A 478 10.21 -6.11 25.71
CA ALA A 478 11.07 -5.97 26.88
C ALA A 478 12.29 -6.90 26.77
N ILE A 479 12.07 -8.18 26.48
CA ILE A 479 13.13 -9.20 26.35
C ILE A 479 14.21 -8.77 25.37
N VAL A 480 13.84 -8.34 24.15
CA VAL A 480 14.86 -7.99 23.14
C VAL A 480 15.71 -6.77 23.54
N GLN A 481 15.18 -5.85 24.35
CA GLN A 481 15.95 -4.71 24.84
C GLN A 481 16.97 -5.08 25.93
N ILE A 482 16.72 -6.15 26.67
CA ILE A 482 17.53 -6.54 27.83
C ILE A 482 18.30 -7.85 27.64
N ALA A 483 18.05 -8.60 26.56
CA ALA A 483 18.64 -9.90 26.31
C ALA A 483 20.18 -9.90 26.43
N PRO A 484 20.93 -8.95 25.83
CA PRO A 484 22.38 -8.90 26.01
C PRO A 484 22.83 -8.71 27.47
N ALA A 485 22.06 -7.96 28.28
CA ALA A 485 22.41 -7.72 29.67
C ALA A 485 22.23 -8.98 30.53
N VAL A 486 21.21 -9.80 30.25
CA VAL A 486 20.87 -10.96 31.08
C VAL A 486 21.47 -12.27 30.60
N LEU A 487 21.78 -12.39 29.30
CA LEU A 487 22.26 -13.65 28.69
C LEU A 487 23.78 -13.81 28.67
N HIS A 488 24.56 -12.79 29.03
CA HIS A 488 26.02 -12.87 29.02
C HIS A 488 26.51 -14.08 29.81
N SER A 489 27.40 -14.88 29.23
CA SER A 489 27.94 -16.11 29.85
C SER A 489 26.92 -17.23 30.15
N LEU A 490 25.63 -17.08 29.77
CA LEU A 490 24.60 -18.12 29.89
C LEU A 490 24.32 -18.84 28.56
N VAL A 491 24.82 -18.31 27.46
CA VAL A 491 24.70 -18.90 26.13
C VAL A 491 26.08 -18.89 25.45
N PRO A 492 26.33 -19.77 24.46
CA PRO A 492 27.50 -19.69 23.60
C PRO A 492 27.68 -18.30 22.97
N ASP A 493 28.93 -17.91 22.71
CA ASP A 493 29.29 -16.57 22.22
C ASP A 493 28.60 -16.24 20.88
N GLU A 494 28.41 -17.23 20.01
CA GLU A 494 27.74 -17.06 18.72
C GLU A 494 26.25 -16.74 18.90
N ILE A 495 25.60 -17.40 19.86
CA ILE A 495 24.19 -17.15 20.21
C ILE A 495 24.06 -15.77 20.87
N PHE A 496 25.01 -15.39 21.73
CA PHE A 496 25.05 -14.07 22.32
C PHE A 496 25.18 -12.97 21.25
N ALA A 497 26.11 -13.13 20.30
CA ALA A 497 26.30 -12.20 19.19
C ALA A 497 25.04 -12.07 18.31
N ALA A 498 24.32 -13.16 18.08
CA ALA A 498 23.04 -13.12 17.38
C ALA A 498 21.96 -12.33 18.16
N TRP A 499 21.91 -12.45 19.50
CA TRP A 499 21.02 -11.64 20.34
C TRP A 499 21.35 -10.15 20.28
N VAL A 500 22.64 -9.79 20.32
CA VAL A 500 23.09 -8.40 20.14
C VAL A 500 22.63 -7.88 18.77
N SER A 501 22.88 -8.64 17.70
CA SER A 501 22.48 -8.25 16.34
C SER A 501 20.96 -8.09 16.19
N LEU A 502 20.17 -8.97 16.79
CA LEU A 502 18.71 -8.87 16.81
C LEU A 502 18.22 -7.64 17.60
N SER A 503 18.92 -7.29 18.68
CA SER A 503 18.63 -6.10 19.50
C SER A 503 18.91 -4.81 18.71
N ASP A 504 20.02 -4.76 17.98
CA ASP A 504 20.36 -3.65 17.08
C ASP A 504 19.33 -3.50 15.96
N LEU A 505 18.96 -4.61 15.31
CA LEU A 505 17.90 -4.61 14.29
C LEU A 505 16.57 -4.08 14.85
N CYS A 506 16.15 -4.57 16.03
CA CYS A 506 14.91 -4.09 16.66
C CYS A 506 14.98 -2.59 16.97
N THR A 507 16.14 -2.07 17.34
CA THR A 507 16.33 -0.63 17.57
C THR A 507 16.06 0.18 16.31
N LEU A 508 16.43 -0.33 15.13
CA LEU A 508 16.15 0.32 13.84
C LEU A 508 14.67 0.17 13.43
N VAL A 509 14.11 -1.03 13.56
CA VAL A 509 12.74 -1.35 13.12
C VAL A 509 11.67 -0.61 13.93
N PHE A 510 11.94 -0.29 15.20
CA PHE A 510 10.99 0.39 16.08
C PHE A 510 11.21 1.92 16.18
N ARG A 511 12.08 2.50 15.35
CA ARG A 511 12.21 3.96 15.31
C ARG A 511 10.90 4.59 14.78
N PRO A 512 10.42 5.69 15.41
CA PRO A 512 9.23 6.40 14.93
C PRO A 512 9.49 7.18 13.64
N ALA A 513 10.76 7.39 13.30
CA ALA A 513 11.20 8.15 12.15
C ALA A 513 12.45 7.54 11.52
N ILE A 514 12.62 7.71 10.21
CA ILE A 514 13.85 7.37 9.49
C ILE A 514 14.68 8.65 9.39
N ASN A 515 15.82 8.68 10.09
CA ASN A 515 16.70 9.84 10.13
C ASN A 515 17.79 9.75 9.05
N GLY A 516 18.14 10.88 8.44
CA GLY A 516 19.18 10.95 7.42
C GLY A 516 18.74 10.36 6.07
N ASN A 517 19.73 10.00 5.25
CA ASN A 517 19.45 9.53 3.90
C ASN A 517 18.72 8.17 3.89
N LEU A 518 17.47 8.17 3.40
CA LEU A 518 16.64 6.98 3.22
C LEU A 518 17.35 5.87 2.43
N ASP A 519 18.20 6.23 1.47
CA ASP A 519 18.91 5.28 0.62
C ASP A 519 19.82 4.32 1.41
N VAL A 520 20.30 4.73 2.59
CA VAL A 520 21.10 3.87 3.48
C VAL A 520 20.29 2.67 3.99
N TYR A 521 18.97 2.80 4.04
CA TYR A 521 18.05 1.77 4.50
C TYR A 521 17.45 0.93 3.37
N LEU A 522 17.72 1.28 2.11
CA LEU A 522 17.19 0.59 0.94
C LEU A 522 18.27 -0.34 0.36
N VAL A 523 18.03 -1.65 0.41
CA VAL A 523 19.00 -2.67 -0.05
C VAL A 523 19.08 -2.75 -1.58
N CYS A 524 18.03 -2.31 -2.27
CA CYS A 524 17.93 -2.33 -3.72
C CYS A 524 17.17 -1.09 -4.18
N HIS A 525 17.75 -0.28 -5.07
CA HIS A 525 16.93 0.51 -5.98
C HIS A 525 16.23 -0.51 -6.88
N PRO A 526 14.90 -0.69 -6.83
CA PRO A 526 14.26 -0.84 -8.11
C PRO A 526 14.56 0.49 -8.81
N THR A 527 15.52 0.48 -9.73
CA THR A 527 15.46 1.40 -10.86
C THR A 527 14.20 1.02 -11.60
N TYR A 528 13.04 1.45 -11.07
CA TYR A 528 12.05 1.99 -11.97
C TYR A 528 12.77 3.19 -12.54
N ASP A 529 13.28 3.03 -13.76
CA ASP A 529 13.70 4.17 -14.56
C ASP A 529 12.42 5.00 -14.74
N LEU A 530 12.25 5.99 -13.85
CA LEU A 530 11.07 6.85 -13.79
C LEU A 530 11.20 7.99 -14.81
N SER A 531 11.85 7.74 -15.94
CA SER A 531 11.69 8.55 -17.13
C SER A 531 10.25 8.38 -17.63
N CYS A 532 9.31 9.11 -17.02
CA CYS A 532 7.96 9.35 -17.51
C CYS A 532 7.42 8.24 -18.42
N GLU A 533 6.98 7.12 -17.85
CA GLU A 533 6.19 6.13 -18.59
C GLU A 533 4.86 5.91 -17.86
N ASP A 534 3.82 6.28 -18.62
CA ASP A 534 2.35 6.17 -18.52
C ASP A 534 1.61 6.81 -17.34
#